data_AF-A0A5N5WUH3-F1
#
_entry.id   AF-A0A5N5WUH3-F1
#
_cell.length_a   1.000
_cell.length_b   1.000
_cell.length_c   1.000
_cell.angle_alpha   90.00
_cell.angle_beta   90.00
_cell.angle_gamma   90.00
#
_symmetry.space_group_name_H-M   'P 1'
#
loop_
_entity.id
_entity.type
_entity.pdbx_description
1 polymer ?
#
loop_
_entity_poly.entity_id
_entity_poly.type
_entity_poly.pdbx_seq_one_letter_code
_entity_poly.pdbx_strand_id
1 'polypeptide(L)'
;MAVLLPHAVVGCIELILFYGGFGCSLLALIACLIHSATSLALAKHLHRGYEPITRPTYQAGNILRATIMLYAYYSKDPVAYHDAMMPIHGFAYTRALLGLLGTMGPTTSFIENVNSKDVYAHAVFGAALLSIGHCSGGVTTISYYVLLVHAVGKLSLYARLRYDKFTKQQCQVPRHIDFLRFVGLFSFEDDLDTHQDVADPNIGYLPMDKLGRFYAALN
;
A
#
# COMPACT_ATOMS: atom_id res chain seq x y z
N MET A 1 5.04 -15.19 -6.17
CA MET A 1 4.15 -16.10 -5.39
C MET A 1 4.65 -16.38 -3.96
N ALA A 2 5.95 -16.59 -3.73
CA ALA A 2 6.50 -17.00 -2.43
C ALA A 2 6.20 -16.04 -1.24
N VAL A 3 5.99 -14.74 -1.48
CA VAL A 3 5.72 -13.73 -0.44
C VAL A 3 4.22 -13.55 -0.15
N LEU A 4 3.35 -13.93 -1.09
CA LEU A 4 1.90 -13.66 -0.99
C LEU A 4 1.22 -14.58 0.05
N LEU A 5 1.59 -15.86 0.05
CA LEU A 5 1.04 -16.82 1.02
C LEU A 5 1.39 -16.44 2.46
N PRO A 6 2.66 -16.18 2.83
CA PRO A 6 2.97 -15.76 4.20
C PRO A 6 2.29 -14.43 4.53
N HIS A 7 2.27 -13.45 3.62
CA HIS A 7 1.56 -12.18 3.79
C HIS A 7 0.09 -12.36 4.18
N ALA A 8 -0.66 -13.19 3.44
CA ALA A 8 -2.06 -13.48 3.72
C ALA A 8 -2.24 -14.21 5.06
N VAL A 9 -1.38 -15.18 5.37
CA VAL A 9 -1.45 -15.96 6.62
C VAL A 9 -1.22 -15.07 7.84
N VAL A 10 -0.17 -14.25 7.87
CA VAL A 10 0.05 -13.33 9.01
C VAL A 10 -1.03 -12.26 9.09
N GLY A 11 -1.54 -11.76 7.96
CA GLY A 11 -2.68 -10.84 7.96
C GLY A 11 -3.93 -11.44 8.60
N CYS A 12 -4.25 -12.70 8.29
CA CYS A 12 -5.35 -13.41 8.95
C CYS A 12 -5.11 -13.61 10.45
N ILE A 13 -3.88 -13.97 10.85
CA ILE A 13 -3.53 -14.15 12.27
C ILE A 13 -3.75 -12.85 13.05
N GLU A 14 -3.33 -11.70 12.52
CA GLU A 14 -3.53 -10.42 13.19
C GLU A 14 -4.99 -10.05 13.35
N LEU A 15 -5.79 -10.24 12.30
CA LEU A 15 -7.23 -9.98 12.37
C LEU A 15 -7.91 -10.89 13.39
N ILE A 16 -7.53 -12.18 13.45
CA ILE A 16 -8.05 -13.13 14.44
C ILE A 16 -7.65 -12.70 15.86
N LEU A 17 -6.40 -12.29 16.08
CA LEU A 17 -5.96 -11.84 17.39
C LEU A 17 -6.69 -10.56 17.83
N PHE A 18 -6.81 -9.58 16.92
CA PHE A 18 -7.47 -8.32 17.21
C PHE A 18 -8.97 -8.49 17.46
N TYR A 19 -9.70 -9.11 16.53
CA TYR A 19 -11.15 -9.31 16.66
C TYR A 19 -11.53 -10.42 17.65
N GLY A 20 -10.61 -11.32 17.98
CA GLY A 20 -10.75 -12.30 19.05
C GLY A 20 -10.63 -11.70 20.46
N GLY A 21 -10.36 -10.39 20.58
CA GLY A 21 -10.27 -9.69 21.85
C GLY A 21 -8.94 -9.89 22.60
N PHE A 22 -7.91 -10.39 21.91
CA PHE A 22 -6.58 -10.51 22.51
C PHE A 22 -5.90 -9.13 22.58
N GLY A 23 -5.19 -8.87 23.69
CA GLY A 23 -4.36 -7.66 23.79
C GLY A 23 -3.14 -7.69 22.86
N CYS A 24 -2.38 -6.59 22.84
CA CYS A 24 -1.14 -6.47 22.06
C CYS A 24 -0.06 -7.45 22.58
N SER A 25 -0.08 -8.66 22.05
CA SER A 25 0.83 -9.75 22.38
C SER A 25 2.10 -9.71 21.53
N LEU A 26 3.13 -10.45 21.94
CA LEU A 26 4.35 -10.61 21.14
C LEU A 26 4.04 -11.25 19.77
N LEU A 27 3.07 -12.17 19.72
CA LEU A 27 2.63 -12.79 18.48
C LEU A 27 1.99 -11.75 17.54
N ALA A 28 1.13 -10.86 18.08
CA ALA A 28 0.52 -9.78 17.29
C ALA A 28 1.59 -8.82 16.74
N LEU A 29 2.59 -8.46 17.55
CA LEU A 29 3.71 -7.64 17.11
C LEU A 29 4.48 -8.32 15.97
N ILE A 30 4.92 -9.57 16.16
CA ILE A 30 5.68 -10.32 15.15
C ILE A 30 4.87 -10.46 13.86
N ALA A 31 3.58 -10.81 13.97
CA ALA A 31 2.71 -10.94 12.82
C ALA A 31 2.59 -9.61 12.06
N CYS A 32 2.46 -8.48 12.75
CA CYS A 32 2.42 -7.15 12.15
C CYS A 32 3.71 -6.74 11.44
N LEU A 33 4.87 -7.06 12.04
CA LEU A 33 6.16 -6.75 11.44
C LEU A 33 6.38 -7.60 10.18
N ILE A 34 6.06 -8.89 10.23
CA ILE A 34 6.15 -9.78 9.06
C ILE A 34 5.15 -9.34 7.98
N HIS A 35 3.91 -9.02 8.35
CA HIS A 35 2.91 -8.54 7.42
C HIS A 35 3.38 -7.24 6.76
N SER A 36 3.85 -6.26 7.54
CA SER A 36 4.33 -4.99 7.01
C SER A 36 5.58 -5.16 6.11
N ALA A 37 6.52 -6.04 6.48
CA ALA A 37 7.70 -6.35 5.67
C ALA A 37 7.34 -7.06 4.35
N THR A 38 6.44 -8.04 4.40
CA THR A 38 5.96 -8.73 3.20
C THR A 38 5.15 -7.79 2.30
N SER A 39 4.36 -6.87 2.85
CA SER A 39 3.68 -5.81 2.10
C SER A 39 4.67 -4.89 1.38
N LEU A 40 5.75 -4.48 2.04
CA LEU A 40 6.79 -3.64 1.42
C LEU A 40 7.48 -4.37 0.27
N ALA A 41 7.78 -5.66 0.46
CA ALA A 41 8.31 -6.51 -0.60
C ALA A 41 7.34 -6.65 -1.79
N LEU A 42 6.03 -6.74 -1.54
CA LEU A 42 5.00 -6.76 -2.59
C LEU A 42 4.88 -5.40 -3.30
N ALA A 43 4.89 -4.29 -2.54
CA ALA A 43 4.83 -2.93 -3.09
C ALA A 43 6.04 -2.58 -3.96
N LYS A 44 7.16 -3.29 -3.81
CA LYS A 44 8.33 -3.18 -4.69
C LYS A 44 8.01 -3.57 -6.14
N HIS A 45 7.08 -4.49 -6.37
CA HIS A 45 6.74 -4.97 -7.72
C HIS A 45 5.38 -4.46 -8.19
N LEU A 46 4.86 -3.42 -7.52
CA LEU A 46 3.58 -2.83 -7.87
C LEU A 46 3.75 -1.80 -8.98
N HIS A 47 3.37 -2.17 -10.20
CA HIS A 47 3.32 -1.29 -11.37
C HIS A 47 1.93 -0.67 -11.60
N ARG A 48 0.96 -1.03 -10.74
CA ARG A 48 -0.43 -0.58 -10.86
C ARG A 48 -0.63 0.86 -10.41
N GLY A 49 -1.43 1.57 -11.20
CA GLY A 49 -1.75 2.97 -10.96
C GLY A 49 -0.65 3.92 -11.40
N TYR A 50 -0.71 5.13 -10.86
CA TYR A 50 0.38 6.09 -10.97
C TYR A 50 1.44 5.82 -9.89
N GLU A 51 2.49 5.06 -10.25
CA GLU A 51 3.53 4.58 -9.34
C GLU A 51 4.11 5.62 -8.37
N PRO A 52 4.40 6.87 -8.77
CA PRO A 52 4.94 7.89 -7.87
C PRO A 52 4.03 8.24 -6.70
N ILE A 53 2.74 7.89 -6.77
CA ILE A 53 1.75 8.10 -5.71
C ILE A 53 1.38 6.77 -5.06
N THR A 54 1.07 5.74 -5.84
CA THR A 54 0.55 4.47 -5.30
C THR A 54 1.58 3.73 -4.44
N ARG A 55 2.83 3.66 -4.87
CA ARG A 55 3.86 2.90 -4.15
C ARG A 55 4.22 3.57 -2.81
N PRO A 56 4.49 4.88 -2.74
CA PRO A 56 4.69 5.55 -1.46
C PRO A 56 3.49 5.45 -0.52
N THR A 57 2.26 5.44 -1.05
CA THR A 57 1.04 5.26 -0.26
C THR A 57 1.03 3.91 0.47
N TYR A 58 1.32 2.82 -0.24
CA TYR A 58 1.46 1.48 0.36
C TYR A 58 2.64 1.41 1.33
N GLN A 59 3.80 1.93 0.94
CA GLN A 59 5.02 1.87 1.77
C GLN A 59 4.85 2.63 3.08
N ALA A 60 4.35 3.86 3.02
CA ALA A 60 4.08 4.69 4.20
C ALA A 60 3.07 4.03 5.13
N GLY A 61 2.01 3.41 4.60
CA GLY A 61 1.00 2.73 5.42
C GLY A 61 1.61 1.59 6.24
N ASN A 62 2.49 0.79 5.63
CA ASN A 62 3.17 -0.31 6.32
C ASN A 62 4.24 0.17 7.31
N ILE A 63 4.97 1.24 6.99
CA ILE A 63 5.93 1.87 7.93
C ILE A 63 5.20 2.44 9.15
N LEU A 64 4.13 3.20 8.93
CA LEU A 64 3.32 3.79 9.99
C LEU A 64 2.77 2.69 10.91
N ARG A 65 2.18 1.66 10.31
CA ARG A 65 1.60 0.53 11.04
C ARG A 65 2.62 -0.21 11.90
N ALA A 66 3.79 -0.56 11.35
CA ALA A 66 4.86 -1.19 12.12
C ALA A 66 5.32 -0.31 13.29
N THR A 67 5.40 1.01 13.08
CA THR A 67 5.81 1.98 14.11
C THR A 67 4.79 2.08 15.23
N ILE A 68 3.50 2.23 14.91
CA ILE A 68 2.42 2.28 15.90
C ILE A 68 2.33 0.95 16.67
N MET A 69 2.48 -0.19 15.98
CA MET A 69 2.45 -1.50 16.64
C MET A 69 3.60 -1.68 17.64
N LEU A 70 4.82 -1.25 17.30
CA LEU A 70 5.95 -1.26 18.22
C LEU A 70 5.64 -0.41 19.46
N TYR A 71 5.14 0.81 19.24
CA TYR A 71 4.72 1.68 20.34
C TYR A 71 3.65 1.03 21.21
N ALA A 72 2.59 0.45 20.63
CA ALA A 72 1.52 -0.24 21.33
C ALA A 72 2.05 -1.42 22.17
N TYR A 73 3.00 -2.18 21.64
CA TYR A 73 3.58 -3.32 22.36
C TYR A 73 4.39 -2.89 23.58
N TYR A 74 5.17 -1.81 23.49
CA TYR A 74 5.99 -1.34 24.61
C TYR A 74 5.18 -0.55 25.65
N SER A 75 4.28 0.32 25.19
CA SER A 75 3.43 1.15 26.06
C SER A 75 2.26 0.37 26.67
N LYS A 76 1.92 -0.80 26.09
CA LYS A 76 0.73 -1.59 26.42
C LYS A 76 -0.57 -0.79 26.22
N ASP A 77 -0.54 0.23 25.36
CA ASP A 77 -1.70 1.06 25.06
C ASP A 77 -2.67 0.33 24.11
N PRO A 78 -3.90 0.00 24.55
CA PRO A 78 -4.90 -0.64 23.69
C PRO A 78 -5.37 0.27 22.54
N VAL A 79 -5.32 1.60 22.71
CA VAL A 79 -5.71 2.55 21.66
C VAL A 79 -4.68 2.55 20.54
N ALA A 80 -3.40 2.59 20.86
CA ALA A 80 -2.34 2.42 19.87
C ALA A 80 -2.43 1.06 19.15
N TYR A 81 -2.81 -0.01 19.86
CA TYR A 81 -2.98 -1.32 19.22
C TYR A 81 -4.12 -1.30 18.19
N HIS A 82 -5.26 -0.70 18.56
CA HIS A 82 -6.36 -0.45 17.63
C HIS A 82 -5.90 0.35 16.40
N ASP A 83 -5.19 1.45 16.61
CA ASP A 83 -4.73 2.33 15.54
C ASP A 83 -3.73 1.65 14.59
N ALA A 84 -2.93 0.69 15.09
CA ALA A 84 -2.08 -0.12 14.24
C ALA A 84 -2.86 -1.09 13.33
N MET A 85 -4.08 -1.48 13.72
CA MET A 85 -4.92 -2.40 12.97
C MET A 85 -5.80 -1.69 11.94
N MET A 86 -6.12 -0.43 12.15
CA MET A 86 -6.98 0.33 11.24
C MET A 86 -6.48 0.31 9.79
N PRO A 87 -5.20 0.56 9.48
CA PRO A 87 -4.69 0.56 8.09
C PRO A 87 -4.90 -0.74 7.30
N ILE A 88 -5.08 -1.90 7.96
CA ILE A 88 -5.35 -3.18 7.26
C ILE A 88 -6.67 -3.10 6.48
N HIS A 89 -7.65 -2.37 7.02
CA HIS A 89 -8.98 -2.20 6.43
C HIS A 89 -8.95 -1.36 5.14
N GLY A 90 -7.81 -0.68 4.86
CA GLY A 90 -7.56 0.03 3.61
C GLY A 90 -7.82 -0.82 2.37
N PHE A 91 -7.64 -2.14 2.43
CA PHE A 91 -7.99 -3.02 1.31
C PHE A 91 -9.50 -3.00 0.99
N ALA A 92 -10.36 -3.08 2.01
CA ALA A 92 -11.81 -3.03 1.84
C ALA A 92 -12.25 -1.67 1.30
N TYR A 93 -11.70 -0.57 1.87
CA TYR A 93 -11.97 0.78 1.37
C TYR A 93 -11.51 0.97 -0.08
N THR A 94 -10.35 0.41 -0.46
CA THR A 94 -9.85 0.49 -1.84
C THR A 94 -10.83 -0.18 -2.80
N ARG A 95 -11.38 -1.35 -2.43
CA ARG A 95 -12.38 -2.04 -3.24
C ARG A 95 -13.68 -1.25 -3.37
N ALA A 96 -14.16 -0.68 -2.27
CA ALA A 96 -15.35 0.16 -2.30
C ALA A 96 -15.15 1.40 -3.20
N LEU A 97 -14.02 2.09 -3.06
CA LEU A 97 -13.69 3.26 -3.89
C LEU A 97 -13.48 2.91 -5.35
N LEU A 98 -12.84 1.77 -5.68
CA LEU A 98 -12.77 1.29 -7.06
C LEU A 98 -14.16 1.02 -7.64
N GLY A 99 -15.07 0.45 -6.85
CA GLY A 99 -16.47 0.30 -7.24
C GLY A 99 -17.12 1.65 -7.57
N LEU A 100 -17.05 2.62 -6.66
CA LEU A 100 -17.65 3.94 -6.83
C LEU A 100 -17.03 4.72 -7.99
N LEU A 101 -15.73 4.93 -7.96
CA LEU A 101 -15.01 5.69 -8.98
C LEU A 101 -15.04 5.00 -10.34
N GLY A 102 -15.00 3.67 -10.37
CA GLY A 102 -15.12 2.88 -11.60
C GLY A 102 -16.48 3.01 -12.27
N THR A 103 -17.55 3.27 -11.51
CA THR A 103 -18.89 3.54 -12.07
C THR A 103 -19.11 4.99 -12.48
N MET A 104 -18.24 5.91 -12.06
CA MET A 104 -18.29 7.35 -12.37
C MET A 104 -17.25 7.78 -13.41
N GLY A 105 -16.52 6.83 -14.00
CA GLY A 105 -15.44 7.12 -14.94
C GLY A 105 -15.92 7.68 -16.28
N PRO A 106 -14.98 8.07 -17.16
CA PRO A 106 -15.29 8.73 -18.43
C PRO A 106 -15.98 7.81 -19.46
N THR A 107 -16.00 6.50 -19.21
CA THR A 107 -16.62 5.51 -20.11
C THR A 107 -17.76 4.77 -19.42
N THR A 108 -18.63 4.13 -20.21
CA THR A 108 -19.67 3.21 -19.68
C THR A 108 -19.10 1.85 -19.26
N SER A 109 -17.84 1.56 -19.59
CA SER A 109 -17.17 0.31 -19.24
C SER A 109 -16.57 0.39 -17.85
N PHE A 110 -17.20 -0.29 -16.87
CA PHE A 110 -16.66 -0.41 -15.52
C PHE A 110 -15.22 -0.93 -15.52
N ILE A 111 -14.94 -1.93 -16.36
CA ILE A 111 -13.62 -2.58 -16.42
C ILE A 111 -12.57 -1.58 -16.93
N GLU A 112 -12.90 -0.80 -17.95
CA GLU A 112 -11.98 0.21 -18.47
C GLU A 112 -11.70 1.28 -17.41
N ASN A 113 -12.75 1.78 -16.74
CA ASN A 113 -12.63 2.80 -15.72
C ASN A 113 -11.79 2.33 -14.51
N VAL A 114 -12.00 1.11 -13.98
CA VAL A 114 -11.23 0.61 -12.82
C VAL A 114 -9.78 0.25 -13.14
N ASN A 115 -9.47 0.01 -14.41
CA ASN A 115 -8.09 -0.21 -14.87
C ASN A 115 -7.36 1.09 -15.19
N SER A 116 -8.03 2.24 -15.14
CA SER A 116 -7.37 3.54 -15.23
C SER A 116 -6.36 3.72 -14.09
N LYS A 117 -5.15 4.17 -14.45
CA LYS A 117 -4.08 4.44 -13.49
C LYS A 117 -4.50 5.49 -12.46
N ASP A 118 -5.27 6.48 -12.88
CA ASP A 118 -5.74 7.58 -12.04
C ASP A 118 -6.81 7.11 -11.05
N VAL A 119 -7.81 6.36 -11.52
CA VAL A 119 -8.87 5.81 -10.66
C VAL A 119 -8.26 4.91 -9.59
N TYR A 120 -7.30 4.06 -9.96
CA TYR A 120 -6.60 3.21 -9.01
C TYR A 120 -5.78 4.03 -8.01
N ALA A 121 -5.04 5.06 -8.46
CA ALA A 121 -4.25 5.90 -7.57
C ALA A 121 -5.12 6.65 -6.54
N HIS A 122 -6.22 7.25 -6.98
CA HIS A 122 -7.16 7.94 -6.10
C HIS A 122 -7.86 6.98 -5.14
N ALA A 123 -8.26 5.79 -5.61
CA ALA A 123 -8.88 4.78 -4.77
C ALA A 123 -7.93 4.30 -3.66
N VAL A 124 -6.67 4.01 -3.99
CA VAL A 124 -5.67 3.54 -3.01
C VAL A 124 -5.33 4.64 -2.01
N PHE A 125 -5.05 5.86 -2.47
CA PHE A 125 -4.73 6.98 -1.59
C PHE A 125 -5.92 7.37 -0.71
N GLY A 126 -7.11 7.52 -1.29
CA GLY A 126 -8.35 7.82 -0.56
C GLY A 126 -8.69 6.74 0.46
N ALA A 127 -8.53 5.46 0.10
CA ALA A 127 -8.75 4.35 1.02
C ALA A 127 -7.80 4.38 2.22
N ALA A 128 -6.53 4.71 1.99
CA ALA A 128 -5.57 4.85 3.08
C ALA A 128 -5.96 6.00 4.02
N LEU A 129 -6.40 7.15 3.49
CA LEU A 129 -6.89 8.27 4.29
C LEU A 129 -8.13 7.90 5.11
N LEU A 130 -9.12 7.23 4.51
CA LEU A 130 -10.31 6.76 5.23
C LEU A 130 -9.93 5.79 6.35
N SER A 131 -9.07 4.82 6.03
CA SER A 131 -8.60 3.82 6.98
C SER A 131 -7.87 4.45 8.16
N ILE A 132 -7.00 5.43 7.91
CA ILE A 132 -6.23 6.14 8.95
C ILE A 132 -7.11 7.15 9.69
N GLY A 133 -8.17 7.67 9.06
CA GLY A 133 -9.16 8.53 9.71
C GLY A 133 -9.93 7.83 10.82
N HIS A 134 -9.96 6.49 10.84
CA HIS A 134 -10.49 5.70 11.95
C HIS A 134 -9.52 5.56 13.13
N CYS A 135 -8.26 6.01 13.00
CA CYS A 135 -7.33 6.05 14.14
C CYS A 135 -7.72 7.17 15.13
N SER A 136 -7.40 6.96 16.40
CA SER A 136 -7.76 7.86 17.51
C SER A 136 -7.27 9.31 17.36
N GLY A 137 -6.13 9.53 16.71
CA GLY A 137 -5.54 10.87 16.53
C GLY A 137 -6.18 11.73 15.43
N GLY A 138 -7.19 11.22 14.71
CA GLY A 138 -7.97 11.96 13.72
C GLY A 138 -7.11 12.70 12.68
N VAL A 139 -7.36 14.00 12.51
CA VAL A 139 -6.68 14.87 11.53
C VAL A 139 -5.15 14.88 11.71
N THR A 140 -4.67 14.77 12.95
CA THR A 140 -3.24 14.77 13.25
C THR A 140 -2.57 13.53 12.67
N THR A 141 -3.16 12.35 12.87
CA THR A 141 -2.63 11.08 12.32
C THR A 141 -2.69 11.08 10.80
N ILE A 142 -3.76 11.62 10.21
CA ILE A 142 -3.87 11.80 8.76
C ILE A 142 -2.73 12.69 8.25
N SER A 143 -2.46 13.81 8.92
CA SER A 143 -1.39 14.74 8.54
C SER A 143 -0.02 14.08 8.60
N TYR A 144 0.27 13.32 9.68
CA TYR A 144 1.50 12.53 9.79
C TYR A 144 1.62 11.51 8.66
N TYR A 145 0.53 10.83 8.32
CA TYR A 145 0.53 9.88 7.21
C TYR A 145 0.83 10.55 5.87
N VAL A 146 0.16 11.67 5.55
CA VAL A 146 0.41 12.41 4.30
C VAL A 146 1.86 12.88 4.21
N LEU A 147 2.42 13.39 5.31
CA LEU A 147 3.84 13.77 5.37
C LEU A 147 4.75 12.55 5.18
N LEU A 148 4.40 11.40 5.74
CA LEU A 148 5.15 10.16 5.57
C LEU A 148 5.11 9.67 4.11
N VAL A 149 3.94 9.71 3.45
CA VAL A 149 3.80 9.40 2.02
C VAL A 149 4.71 10.31 1.20
N HIS A 150 4.70 11.61 1.47
CA HIS A 150 5.55 12.57 0.78
C HIS A 150 7.05 12.29 1.03
N ALA A 151 7.44 12.06 2.28
CA ALA A 151 8.82 11.76 2.66
C ALA A 151 9.32 10.47 1.99
N VAL A 152 8.51 9.41 2.00
CA VAL A 152 8.82 8.15 1.32
C VAL A 152 8.96 8.37 -0.19
N GLY A 153 8.02 9.07 -0.83
CA GLY A 153 8.10 9.37 -2.26
C GLY A 153 9.35 10.17 -2.63
N LYS A 154 9.71 11.19 -1.85
CA LYS A 154 10.95 11.97 -2.03
C LYS A 154 12.20 11.11 -1.83
N LEU A 155 12.21 10.24 -0.82
CA LEU A 155 13.32 9.33 -0.55
C LEU A 155 13.51 8.33 -1.70
N SER A 156 12.42 7.75 -2.20
CA SER A 156 12.44 6.84 -3.35
C SER A 156 12.95 7.52 -4.61
N LEU A 157 12.51 8.74 -4.89
CA LEU A 157 13.01 9.55 -6.00
C LEU A 157 14.50 9.86 -5.84
N TYR A 158 14.92 10.30 -4.66
CA TYR A 158 16.33 10.58 -4.36
C TYR A 158 17.20 9.34 -4.57
N ALA A 159 16.79 8.20 -4.01
CA ALA A 159 17.54 6.95 -4.11
C ALA A 159 17.65 6.47 -5.57
N ARG A 160 16.58 6.60 -6.35
CA ARG A 160 16.57 6.30 -7.78
C ARG A 160 17.55 7.20 -8.55
N LEU A 161 17.44 8.52 -8.42
CA LEU A 161 18.32 9.47 -9.11
C LEU A 161 19.79 9.23 -8.76
N ARG A 162 20.08 8.88 -7.50
CA ARG A 162 21.44 8.60 -7.05
C ARG A 162 21.96 7.31 -7.65
N TYR A 163 21.15 6.26 -7.67
CA TYR A 163 21.48 4.98 -8.31
C TYR A 163 21.75 5.18 -9.80
N ASP A 164 20.82 5.80 -10.54
CA ASP A 164 20.93 6.01 -11.98
C ASP A 164 22.22 6.76 -12.35
N LYS A 165 22.59 7.76 -11.52
CA LYS A 165 23.86 8.47 -11.68
C LYS A 165 25.06 7.55 -11.55
N PHE A 166 25.12 6.68 -10.54
CA PHE A 166 26.23 5.75 -10.35
C PHE A 166 26.29 4.67 -11.45
N THR A 167 25.14 4.15 -11.85
CA THR A 167 25.05 3.15 -12.94
C THR A 167 25.47 3.72 -14.28
N LYS A 168 25.01 4.94 -14.64
CA LYS A 168 25.44 5.64 -15.85
C LYS A 168 26.94 5.94 -15.85
N GLN A 169 27.51 6.20 -14.67
CA GLN A 169 28.94 6.43 -14.50
C GLN A 169 29.77 5.14 -14.36
N GLN A 170 29.14 3.95 -14.50
CA GLN A 170 29.78 2.64 -14.32
C GLN A 170 30.55 2.51 -12.98
N CYS A 171 30.05 3.18 -11.94
CA CYS A 171 30.65 3.20 -10.61
C CYS A 171 29.93 2.23 -9.68
N GLN A 172 30.61 1.78 -8.63
CA GLN A 172 29.99 0.97 -7.58
C GLN A 172 28.92 1.77 -6.85
N VAL A 173 27.72 1.18 -6.72
CA VAL A 173 26.60 1.80 -6.00
C VAL A 173 26.88 1.77 -4.49
N PRO A 174 26.65 2.89 -3.76
CA PRO A 174 26.81 2.90 -2.32
C PRO A 174 25.86 1.91 -1.61
N ARG A 175 26.36 1.19 -0.60
CA ARG A 175 25.61 0.18 0.16
C ARG A 175 24.27 0.66 0.72
N HIS A 176 24.16 1.93 1.13
CA HIS A 176 22.91 2.47 1.65
C HIS A 176 21.84 2.59 0.56
N ILE A 177 22.21 2.88 -0.69
CA ILE A 177 21.26 2.93 -1.82
C ILE A 177 20.80 1.51 -2.16
N ASP A 178 21.72 0.54 -2.15
CA ASP A 178 21.37 -0.88 -2.32
C ASP A 178 20.47 -1.39 -1.19
N PHE A 179 20.68 -0.93 0.04
CA PHE A 179 19.80 -1.24 1.15
C PHE A 179 18.39 -0.65 0.96
N LEU A 180 18.26 0.61 0.55
CA LEU A 180 16.96 1.23 0.25
C LEU A 180 16.24 0.47 -0.88
N ARG A 181 16.98 -0.04 -1.87
CA ARG A 181 16.47 -0.90 -2.94
C ARG A 181 16.02 -2.26 -2.41
N PHE A 182 16.79 -2.85 -1.50
CA PHE A 182 16.48 -4.14 -0.89
C PHE A 182 15.18 -4.06 -0.08
N VAL A 183 15.03 -3.01 0.74
CA VAL A 183 13.82 -2.74 1.55
C VAL A 183 12.59 -2.43 0.68
N GLY A 184 12.79 -2.18 -0.62
CA GLY A 184 11.71 -2.04 -1.59
C GLY A 184 11.16 -0.62 -1.69
N LEU A 185 11.91 0.39 -1.26
CA LEU A 185 11.54 1.80 -1.42
C LEU A 185 11.46 2.22 -2.90
N PHE A 186 12.26 1.59 -3.76
CA PHE A 186 12.21 1.76 -5.21
C PHE A 186 12.54 0.43 -5.91
N SER A 187 12.08 0.26 -7.16
CA SER A 187 12.39 -0.90 -8.00
C SER A 187 12.89 -0.47 -9.38
N PHE A 188 13.63 -1.38 -10.01
CA PHE A 188 14.10 -1.32 -11.39
C PHE A 188 13.31 -2.36 -12.17
N GLU A 189 12.17 -1.95 -12.69
CA GLU A 189 11.72 -2.48 -13.97
C GLU A 189 11.66 -1.27 -14.90
N ASP A 190 12.06 -1.51 -16.15
CA ASP A 190 12.78 -0.62 -17.07
C ASP A 190 12.29 0.82 -17.22
N ASP A 191 13.21 1.65 -17.74
CA ASP A 191 13.03 3.04 -18.21
C ASP A 191 11.61 3.62 -18.11
N LEU A 192 11.49 4.78 -17.45
CA LEU A 192 10.29 5.62 -17.56
C LEU A 192 9.93 5.93 -19.05
N ASP A 193 10.89 5.74 -19.96
CA ASP A 193 10.76 5.94 -21.40
C ASP A 193 10.35 4.67 -22.17
N THR A 194 10.37 3.49 -21.54
CA THR A 194 9.94 2.21 -22.15
C THR A 194 8.80 1.60 -21.35
N HIS A 195 7.70 2.34 -21.22
CA HIS A 195 6.41 1.76 -20.87
C HIS A 195 5.93 0.86 -22.03
N GLN A 196 6.57 -0.30 -22.22
CA GLN A 196 5.87 -1.42 -22.82
C GLN A 196 4.86 -1.91 -21.78
N ASP A 197 3.59 -1.92 -22.18
CA ASP A 197 2.47 -2.50 -21.46
C ASP A 197 2.77 -3.96 -21.11
N VAL A 198 3.52 -4.20 -20.03
CA VAL A 198 3.40 -5.46 -19.30
C VAL A 198 1.98 -5.42 -18.78
N ALA A 199 1.08 -6.12 -19.47
CA ALA A 199 -0.35 -6.13 -19.19
C ALA A 199 -0.57 -6.62 -17.75
N ASP A 200 -0.60 -5.67 -16.82
CA ASP A 200 -0.97 -5.93 -15.44
C ASP A 200 -2.34 -6.62 -15.45
N PRO A 201 -2.56 -7.70 -14.67
CA PRO A 201 -3.80 -8.44 -14.77
C PRO A 201 -5.00 -7.53 -14.48
N ASN A 202 -5.94 -7.43 -15.43
CA ASN A 202 -7.04 -6.48 -15.33
C ASN A 202 -7.82 -6.63 -14.00
N ILE A 203 -8.10 -5.49 -13.37
CA ILE A 203 -8.99 -5.34 -12.23
C ILE A 203 -10.43 -5.29 -12.76
N GLY A 204 -11.40 -5.62 -11.92
CA GLY A 204 -12.81 -5.56 -12.30
C GLY A 204 -13.39 -6.91 -12.71
N TYR A 205 -12.64 -8.01 -12.58
CA TYR A 205 -13.10 -9.37 -12.88
C TYR A 205 -13.34 -10.23 -11.63
N LEU A 206 -13.03 -9.72 -10.43
CA LEU A 206 -13.22 -10.50 -9.21
C LEU A 206 -14.72 -10.67 -8.90
N PRO A 207 -15.12 -11.71 -8.14
CA PRO A 207 -16.51 -11.91 -7.76
C PRO A 207 -17.15 -10.67 -7.11
N MET A 208 -16.39 -9.94 -6.29
CA MET A 208 -16.83 -8.69 -5.65
C MET A 208 -17.03 -7.52 -6.62
N ASP A 209 -16.39 -7.54 -7.79
CA ASP A 209 -16.51 -6.50 -8.81
C ASP A 209 -17.79 -6.66 -9.66
N LYS A 210 -18.51 -7.79 -9.51
CA LYS A 210 -19.79 -8.06 -10.22
C LYS A 210 -20.82 -6.96 -10.00
N LEU A 211 -20.89 -6.42 -8.78
CA LEU A 211 -21.85 -5.37 -8.43
C LEU A 211 -21.52 -4.06 -9.14
N GLY A 212 -20.25 -3.69 -9.22
CA GLY A 212 -19.80 -2.51 -9.98
C GLY A 212 -20.10 -2.65 -11.48
N ARG A 213 -19.87 -3.84 -12.06
CA ARG A 213 -20.25 -4.12 -13.46
C ARG A 213 -21.76 -4.02 -13.70
N PHE A 214 -22.57 -4.57 -12.80
CA PHE A 214 -24.02 -4.46 -12.87
C PHE A 214 -24.48 -2.99 -12.80
N TYR A 215 -23.93 -2.24 -11.85
CA TYR A 215 -24.32 -0.84 -11.64
C TYR A 215 -23.90 0.07 -12.80
N ALA A 216 -22.70 -0.11 -13.35
CA ALA A 216 -22.27 0.64 -14.53
C ALA A 216 -23.12 0.36 -15.77
N ALA A 217 -23.72 -0.83 -15.87
CA ALA A 217 -24.61 -1.21 -16.97
C ALA A 217 -26.05 -0.65 -16.83
N LEU A 218 -26.38 0.00 -15.70
CA LEU A 218 -27.68 0.67 -15.51
C LEU A 218 -27.70 2.12 -16.02
N ASN A 219 -26.53 2.68 -16.38
CA ASN A 219 -26.38 3.98 -17.03
C ASN A 219 -26.44 3.85 -18.55
#